data_AF-A0A6I4RC75-F1
#
_entry.id   AF-A0A6I4RC75-F1
#
_cell.length_a   1.000
_cell.length_b   1.000
_cell.length_c   1.000
_cell.angle_alpha   90.00
_cell.angle_beta   90.00
_cell.angle_gamma   90.00
#
_symmetry.space_group_name_H-M   'P 1'
#
loop_
_entity.id
_entity.type
_entity.pdbx_description
1 polymer ?
#
loop_
_entity_poly.entity_id
_entity_poly.type
_entity_poly.pdbx_seq_one_letter_code
_entity_poly.pdbx_strand_id
1 'polypeptide(L)'
;MRNKITNLLEWLKTADDEAVERTGTTRGYLKQIAYGNKTATPQTAVALEQLGVATRKELRPEDWRLIWPELERAEHEQLEIRQAS
;
A
#
# COMPACT_ATOMS: atom_id res chain seq x y z
N MET A 1 -17.64 3.92 1.71
CA MET A 1 -16.59 4.43 2.64
C MET A 1 -15.31 3.69 2.32
N ARG A 2 -14.19 4.37 2.06
CA ARG A 2 -12.90 3.67 1.90
C ARG A 2 -12.50 3.08 3.26
N ASN A 3 -11.97 1.86 3.25
CA ASN A 3 -11.51 1.20 4.46
C ASN A 3 -10.30 1.92 5.04
N LYS A 4 -10.25 2.00 6.36
CA LYS A 4 -9.08 2.53 7.08
C LYS A 4 -7.92 1.55 6.95
N ILE A 5 -6.72 2.07 6.76
CA ILE A 5 -5.50 1.26 6.72
C ILE A 5 -4.88 1.29 8.11
N THR A 6 -5.35 0.40 8.98
CA THR A 6 -4.97 0.36 10.40
C THR A 6 -3.47 0.23 10.60
N ASN A 7 -2.80 -0.60 9.80
CA ASN A 7 -1.35 -0.79 9.89
C ASN A 7 -0.58 0.52 9.63
N LEU A 8 -1.06 1.35 8.70
CA LEU A 8 -0.48 2.68 8.45
C LEU A 8 -0.71 3.63 9.62
N LEU A 9 -1.87 3.57 10.29
CA LEU A 9 -2.11 4.36 11.50
C LEU A 9 -1.20 3.94 12.65
N GLU A 10 -1.01 2.64 12.86
CA GLU A 10 -0.12 2.12 13.90
C GLU A 10 1.33 2.50 13.62
N TRP A 11 1.79 2.33 12.39
CA TRP A 11 3.14 2.74 11.99
C TRP A 11 3.36 4.24 12.16
N LEU A 12 2.37 5.09 11.84
CA LEU A 12 2.48 6.55 12.00
C LEU A 12 2.64 7.02 13.46
N LYS A 13 2.31 6.18 14.45
CA LYS A 13 2.50 6.50 15.88
C LYS A 13 3.96 6.44 16.29
N THR A 14 4.75 5.59 15.63
CA THR A 14 6.16 5.32 15.97
C THR A 14 7.15 5.77 14.91
N ALA A 15 6.68 6.04 13.68
CA ALA A 15 7.53 6.54 12.60
C ALA A 15 8.16 7.89 12.98
N ASP A 16 9.47 7.98 12.82
CA ASP A 16 10.22 9.24 12.87
C ASP A 16 10.13 9.99 11.53
N ASP A 17 10.77 11.15 11.45
CA ASP A 17 10.67 11.99 10.26
C ASP A 17 11.45 11.42 9.07
N GLU A 18 12.57 10.72 9.31
CA GLU A 18 13.32 10.01 8.27
C GLU A 18 12.46 8.91 7.62
N ALA A 19 11.75 8.11 8.43
CA ALA A 19 10.85 7.08 7.94
C ALA A 19 9.68 7.67 7.14
N VAL A 20 9.17 8.85 7.52
CA VAL A 20 8.16 9.56 6.74
C VAL A 20 8.73 10.07 5.42
N GLU A 21 9.91 10.67 5.41
CA GLU A 21 10.56 11.17 4.20
C GLU A 21 10.81 10.06 3.17
N ARG A 22 11.17 8.85 3.62
CA ARG A 22 11.33 7.66 2.76
C ARG A 22 10.07 7.27 2.00
N THR A 23 8.88 7.71 2.45
CA THR A 23 7.61 7.48 1.72
C THR A 23 7.41 8.43 0.53
N GLY A 24 8.29 9.43 0.37
CA GLY A 24 8.21 10.45 -0.67
C GLY A 24 7.07 11.45 -0.46
N THR A 25 6.52 11.55 0.75
CA THR A 25 5.39 12.42 1.06
C THR A 25 5.41 12.92 2.51
N THR A 26 4.37 13.62 2.95
CA THR A 26 4.26 14.20 4.29
C THR A 26 3.44 13.32 5.23
N ARG A 27 3.72 13.40 6.53
CA ARG A 27 2.93 12.73 7.58
C ARG A 27 1.44 13.07 7.51
N GLY A 28 1.11 14.31 7.17
CA GLY A 28 -0.28 14.77 6.98
C GLY A 28 -0.98 14.04 5.83
N TYR A 29 -0.30 13.88 4.69
CA TYR A 29 -0.84 13.15 3.56
C TYR A 29 -1.00 11.65 3.86
N LEU A 30 -0.03 11.04 4.55
CA LEU A 30 -0.12 9.65 5.02
C LEU A 30 -1.33 9.43 5.95
N LYS A 31 -1.62 10.36 6.88
CA LYS A 31 -2.85 10.30 7.68
C LYS A 31 -4.11 10.34 6.83
N GLN A 32 -4.16 11.21 5.81
CA GLN A 32 -5.30 11.27 4.89
C GLN A 32 -5.49 9.96 4.12
N ILE A 33 -4.41 9.29 3.74
CA ILE A 33 -4.46 7.95 3.14
C ILE A 33 -4.98 6.93 4.15
N ALA A 34 -4.43 6.91 5.36
CA ALA A 34 -4.76 5.95 6.40
C ALA A 34 -6.24 5.99 6.82
N TYR A 35 -6.85 7.18 6.83
CA TYR A 35 -8.28 7.34 7.09
C TYR A 35 -9.18 7.10 5.86
N GLY A 36 -8.60 6.83 4.69
CA GLY A 36 -9.35 6.62 3.45
C GLY A 36 -9.86 7.91 2.81
N ASN A 37 -9.32 9.08 3.17
CA ASN A 37 -9.68 10.37 2.57
C ASN A 37 -8.94 10.60 1.24
N LYS A 38 -7.71 10.09 1.10
CA LYS A 38 -6.89 10.19 -0.13
C LYS A 38 -6.35 8.83 -0.55
N THR A 39 -6.13 8.64 -1.84
CA THR A 39 -5.52 7.41 -2.38
C THR A 39 -4.03 7.64 -2.45
N ALA A 40 -3.22 6.68 -2.01
CA ALA A 40 -1.76 6.80 -2.10
C ALA A 40 -1.34 6.92 -3.57
N THR A 41 -0.37 7.77 -3.90
CA THR A 41 0.23 7.79 -5.25
C THR A 41 0.91 6.43 -5.54
N PRO A 42 1.14 6.04 -6.80
CA PRO A 42 1.87 4.82 -7.11
C PRO A 42 3.22 4.72 -6.40
N GLN A 43 3.96 5.83 -6.35
CA GLN A 43 5.28 5.92 -5.71
C GLN A 43 5.17 5.72 -4.20
N THR A 44 4.24 6.42 -3.52
CA THR A 44 4.03 6.26 -2.07
C THR A 44 3.54 4.86 -1.73
N ALA A 45 2.73 4.25 -2.61
CA ALA A 45 2.24 2.89 -2.41
C ALA A 45 3.38 1.85 -2.44
N VAL A 46 4.30 1.97 -3.40
CA VAL A 46 5.52 1.14 -3.45
C VAL A 46 6.39 1.37 -2.21
N ALA A 47 6.62 2.63 -1.83
CA ALA A 47 7.47 2.95 -0.69
C ALA A 47 6.92 2.38 0.64
N LEU A 48 5.62 2.51 0.87
CA LEU A 48 4.96 1.94 2.05
C LEU A 48 4.99 0.41 2.07
N GLU A 49 4.89 -0.24 0.92
CA GLU A 49 5.02 -1.70 0.80
C GLU A 49 6.45 -2.16 1.08
N GLN A 50 7.46 -1.45 0.60
CA GLN A 50 8.87 -1.73 0.89
C GLN A 50 9.22 -1.57 2.38
N LEU A 51 8.49 -0.70 3.09
CA LEU A 51 8.59 -0.54 4.54
C LEU A 51 7.80 -1.61 5.31
N GLY A 52 7.07 -2.50 4.62
CA GLY A 52 6.24 -3.54 5.23
C GLY A 52 4.97 -3.01 5.92
N VAL A 53 4.54 -1.78 5.60
CA VAL A 53 3.44 -1.10 6.31
C VAL A 53 2.08 -1.51 5.76
N ALA A 54 1.93 -1.52 4.44
CA ALA A 54 0.72 -1.89 3.74
C ALA A 54 1.06 -2.27 2.30
N THR A 55 0.29 -3.16 1.71
CA THR A 55 0.48 -3.56 0.31
C THR A 55 -0.03 -2.49 -0.66
N ARG A 56 0.49 -2.49 -1.89
CA ARG A 56 -0.02 -1.65 -2.98
C ARG A 56 -1.51 -1.85 -3.22
N LYS A 57 -2.03 -3.06 -2.99
CA LYS A 57 -3.45 -3.41 -3.13
C LYS A 57 -4.32 -2.74 -2.07
N GLU A 58 -3.87 -2.74 -0.81
CA GLU A 58 -4.57 -2.04 0.28
C GLU A 58 -4.55 -0.51 0.08
N LEU A 59 -3.45 0.01 -0.46
CA LEU A 59 -3.26 1.45 -0.68
C LEU A 59 -3.98 1.98 -1.92
N ARG A 60 -4.25 1.11 -2.90
CA ARG A 60 -4.89 1.41 -4.20
C ARG A 60 -5.88 0.32 -4.63
N PRO A 61 -6.95 0.05 -3.86
CA PRO A 61 -7.83 -1.11 -4.10
C PRO A 61 -8.53 -1.09 -5.46
N GLU A 62 -8.82 0.10 -6.00
CA GLU A 62 -9.61 0.26 -7.22
C GLU A 62 -8.79 0.12 -8.51
N ASP A 63 -7.49 0.40 -8.48
CA ASP A 63 -6.69 0.52 -9.71
C ASP A 63 -5.28 -0.09 -9.63
N TRP A 64 -4.93 -0.80 -8.55
CA TRP A 64 -3.63 -1.46 -8.45
C TRP A 64 -3.33 -2.40 -9.64
N ARG A 65 -4.33 -3.08 -10.18
CA ARG A 65 -4.21 -3.98 -11.34
C ARG A 65 -3.81 -3.26 -12.63
N LEU A 66 -4.26 -2.02 -12.79
CA LEU A 66 -3.94 -1.19 -13.95
C LEU A 66 -2.52 -0.64 -13.88
N ILE A 67 -2.04 -0.40 -12.66
CA ILE A 67 -0.73 0.21 -12.40
C ILE A 67 0.38 -0.85 -12.33
N TRP A 68 0.09 -2.00 -11.70
CA TRP A 68 1.01 -3.12 -11.54
C TRP A 68 0.34 -4.43 -12.02
N PRO A 69 0.07 -4.57 -13.32
CA PRO A 69 -0.53 -5.78 -13.88
C PRO A 69 0.30 -7.05 -13.60
N GLU A 70 1.60 -6.90 -13.39
CA GLU A 70 2.49 -8.00 -13.00
C GLU A 70 2.13 -8.63 -11.65
N LEU A 71 1.56 -7.86 -10.71
CA LEU A 71 1.12 -8.39 -9.41
C LEU A 71 -0.13 -9.27 -9.54
N GLU A 72 -1.01 -8.94 -10.47
CA GLU A 72 -2.18 -9.76 -10.77
C GLU A 72 -1.74 -11.05 -11.45
N ARG A 73 -0.86 -10.95 -12.45
CA ARG A 73 -0.29 -12.12 -13.12
C ARG A 73 0.39 -13.09 -12.14
N ALA A 74 1.19 -12.57 -11.23
CA ALA A 74 1.87 -13.39 -10.22
C ALA A 74 0.89 -14.12 -9.29
N GLU A 75 -0.23 -13.50 -8.92
CA GLU A 75 -1.28 -14.19 -8.14
C GLU A 75 -1.95 -15.31 -8.93
N HIS A 76 -2.26 -15.08 -10.20
CA HIS A 76 -2.86 -16.10 -11.05
C HIS A 76 -1.95 -17.32 -11.21
N GLU A 77 -0.65 -17.10 -11.46
CA GLU A 77 0.34 -18.18 -11.57
C GLU A 77 0.48 -18.97 -10.25
N GLN A 78 0.49 -18.29 -9.11
CA GLN A 78 0.52 -18.95 -7.80
C GLN A 78 -0.73 -19.81 -7.53
N LEU A 79 -1.90 -19.37 -7.99
CA LEU A 79 -3.15 -20.13 -7.85
C LEU A 79 -3.13 -21.41 -8.70
N GLU A 80 -2.63 -21.34 -9.93
CA GLU A 80 -2.52 -22.49 -10.83
C GLU A 80 -1.57 -23.55 -10.26
N ILE A 81 -0.39 -23.13 -9.77
CA ILE A 81 0.58 -24.03 -9.13
C ILE A 81 -0.05 -24.73 -7.92
N ARG A 82 -0.80 -24.00 -7.09
CA ARG A 82 -1.45 -24.54 -5.89
C ARG A 82 -2.56 -25.54 -6.20
N GLN A 83 -3.26 -25.39 -7.31
CA GLN A 83 -4.33 -26.31 -7.74
C GLN A 83 -3.79 -27.56 -8.46
N ALA A 84 -2.57 -27.48 -8.98
CA ALA A 84 -1.88 -28.60 -9.64
C ALA A 84 -1.05 -29.48 -8.68
N SER A 85 -0.94 -29.11 -7.40
CA SER A 85 -0.22 -29.84 -6.34
C SER A 85 -1.19 -30.55 -5.40
#